data_AF-A0A3C0YNU7-F1
#
_entry.id   AF-A0A3C0YNU7-F1
#
_cell.length_a   1.000
_cell.length_b   1.000
_cell.length_c   1.000
_cell.angle_alpha   90.00
_cell.angle_beta   90.00
_cell.angle_gamma   90.00
#
_symmetry.space_group_name_H-M   'P 1'
#
loop_
_entity.id
_entity.type
_entity.pdbx_description
1 polymer ?
#
loop_
_entity_poly.entity_id
_entity_poly.type
_entity_poly.pdbx_seq_one_letter_code
_entity_poly.pdbx_strand_id
1 'polypeptide(L)'
;ATAYFDKCELKCMSAQSYISQPRCAQGANGLFFVDCTVTSPTGLTGCYLGRTTNNSYPYCQSVFIDTTIPNNLILPVGWALASGTDVNNLRWWEYKSKTPDGTLINTSSRLTPGSKQLTDSEAIYWRDVNNVFSYSPWNPKLAIEPPSAAWQPIPTDGQTDISSGVLTWSAGAGASSHIIYFGTNNQPPYAAEVSTNSYTINQTVYANTTYYWRVDEKNGAGTTAGTVWSFTTSAALDSTPPNPDPMTWSIEPTAQGISTITMTASTATDDSGVEYFFKNVTDPNHNSGWQDSTTYIDTGLDNDVSYTYQVKARDKSMNHNQTEYSSQAAVVTDRFACTTEIASDLSGDCQMDFTDFTIIADGWLDPLAAPRFAENGKFDLDLASWELGDAAGATGTMTLAFDSANGVPAGSAFLAADTNLAGAVNNHRFYQIIPVTVGNNYKFVGKWKGSLWDGKASVKRNWAEVFVGFSTDTTPSTWGSNYYKKRFVAIGNGGNINFSSASDGNFDWEDLSASPNTSPIPPATAVWKATAPYMVISFNIGGNANGGAISMNLDNLSVVECSPTADLNADCIIDFKDIAVIADEWLTCNRNPADECWQ
;
A
#
# COMPACT_ATOMS: atom_id res chain seq x y z
N ALA A 1 68.88 7.58 53.52
CA ALA A 1 67.59 7.10 54.07
C ALA A 1 66.62 6.92 52.92
N THR A 2 65.80 5.88 52.98
CA THR A 2 64.65 5.74 52.08
C THR A 2 63.50 6.54 52.65
N ALA A 3 62.82 7.35 51.83
CA ALA A 3 61.66 8.12 52.26
C ALA A 3 60.59 8.12 51.17
N TYR A 4 59.33 8.07 51.60
CA TYR A 4 58.14 8.06 50.74
C TYR A 4 57.24 9.22 51.15
N PHE A 5 57.02 10.15 50.22
CA PHE A 5 56.17 11.32 50.38
C PHE A 5 54.91 11.08 49.53
N ASP A 6 53.76 10.94 50.19
CA ASP A 6 52.46 10.75 49.55
C ASP A 6 51.64 12.04 49.68
N LYS A 7 51.11 12.57 48.58
CA LYS A 7 50.20 13.75 48.56
C LYS A 7 50.71 14.98 49.33
N CYS A 8 52.02 15.16 49.36
CA CYS A 8 52.65 16.27 50.06
C CYS A 8 52.74 17.53 49.19
N GLU A 9 52.72 18.70 49.81
CA GLU A 9 53.13 19.96 49.17
C GLU A 9 54.66 20.13 49.26
N LEU A 10 55.32 20.26 48.11
CA LEU A 10 56.77 20.43 47.97
C LEU A 10 57.06 21.87 47.52
N LYS A 11 57.31 22.76 48.48
CA LYS A 11 57.41 24.19 48.19
C LYS A 11 58.85 24.61 47.84
N CYS A 12 59.05 25.05 46.60
CA CYS A 12 60.30 25.69 46.19
C CYS A 12 60.35 27.14 46.70
N MET A 13 61.37 27.48 47.48
CA MET A 13 61.45 28.77 48.18
C MET A 13 62.43 29.78 47.55
N SER A 14 63.31 29.36 46.64
CA SER A 14 64.26 30.25 45.95
C SER A 14 64.67 29.72 44.57
N ALA A 15 65.10 30.60 43.65
CA ALA A 15 65.64 30.19 42.36
C ALA A 15 66.92 29.35 42.53
N GLN A 16 67.20 28.44 41.58
CA GLN A 16 68.32 27.48 41.62
C GLN A 16 68.36 26.59 42.87
N SER A 17 67.28 26.53 43.66
CA SER A 17 67.14 25.56 44.75
C SER A 17 66.64 24.22 44.20
N TYR A 18 66.57 23.22 45.08
CA TYR A 18 66.28 21.85 44.71
C TYR A 18 65.31 21.22 45.72
N ILE A 19 64.37 20.42 45.22
CA ILE A 19 63.37 19.75 46.05
C ILE A 19 64.01 18.57 46.80
N SER A 20 64.85 17.80 46.12
CA SER A 20 65.47 16.61 46.70
C SER A 20 67.00 16.64 46.64
N GLN A 21 67.65 16.01 47.64
CA GLN A 21 69.08 15.75 47.62
C GLN A 21 69.37 14.37 48.22
N PRO A 22 69.11 13.29 47.45
CA PRO A 22 69.33 11.94 47.93
C PRO A 22 70.83 11.66 48.16
N ARG A 23 71.11 10.75 49.10
CA ARG A 23 72.44 10.14 49.33
C ARG A 23 72.21 8.63 49.41
N CYS A 24 72.34 7.95 48.28
CA CYS A 24 72.01 6.53 48.14
C CYS A 24 73.30 5.71 47.92
N ALA A 25 73.44 4.62 48.66
CA ALA A 25 74.40 3.57 48.34
C ALA A 25 73.94 2.76 47.12
N GLN A 26 74.83 1.98 46.52
CA GLN A 26 74.48 1.06 45.44
C GLN A 26 73.39 0.08 45.89
N GLY A 27 72.34 -0.08 45.09
CA GLY A 27 71.21 -0.97 45.39
C GLY A 27 70.21 -0.45 46.44
N ALA A 28 70.53 0.61 47.20
CA ALA A 28 69.61 1.17 48.18
C ALA A 28 68.53 2.05 47.51
N ASN A 29 67.31 2.03 48.04
CA ASN A 29 66.23 2.90 47.62
C ASN A 29 66.44 4.35 48.12
N GLY A 30 65.98 5.33 47.33
CA GLY A 30 66.12 6.75 47.61
C GLY A 30 64.84 7.44 48.05
N LEU A 31 64.53 8.58 47.43
CA LEU A 31 63.40 9.42 47.78
C LEU A 31 62.28 9.23 46.75
N PHE A 32 61.05 9.02 47.21
CA PHE A 32 59.87 8.79 46.39
C PHE A 32 58.84 9.86 46.70
N PHE A 33 58.36 10.56 45.66
CA PHE A 33 57.35 11.60 45.73
C PHE A 33 56.19 11.18 44.84
N VAL A 34 55.06 10.85 45.46
CA VAL A 34 53.89 10.24 44.80
C VAL A 34 52.68 11.14 45.05
N ASP A 35 51.96 11.48 43.98
CA ASP A 35 50.79 12.39 44.00
C ASP A 35 51.07 13.74 44.69
N CYS A 36 52.33 14.14 44.77
CA CYS A 36 52.74 15.38 45.41
C CYS A 36 52.42 16.60 44.53
N THR A 37 52.37 17.78 45.14
CA THR A 37 52.22 19.05 44.42
C THR A 37 53.41 19.95 44.70
N VAL A 38 54.12 20.36 43.64
CA VAL A 38 55.20 21.34 43.74
C VAL A 38 54.60 22.74 43.68
N THR A 39 54.94 23.59 44.66
CA THR A 39 54.46 24.98 44.71
C THR A 39 55.62 25.95 44.83
N SER A 40 55.35 27.24 44.64
CA SER A 40 56.33 28.30 44.88
C SER A 40 55.65 29.63 45.18
N PRO A 41 56.35 30.59 45.81
CA PRO A 41 55.91 31.99 45.83
C PRO A 41 55.68 32.55 44.41
N THR A 42 54.74 33.48 44.27
CA THR A 42 54.40 34.09 42.98
C THR A 42 55.63 34.65 42.26
N GLY A 43 55.79 34.27 40.99
CA GLY A 43 56.88 34.76 40.12
C GLY A 43 58.21 34.03 40.26
N LEU A 44 58.33 33.03 41.16
CA LEU A 44 59.53 32.21 41.27
C LEU A 44 59.61 31.18 40.13
N THR A 45 60.77 31.10 39.48
CA THR A 45 61.09 30.05 38.49
C THR A 45 62.53 29.56 38.68
N GLY A 46 62.89 28.46 38.03
CA GLY A 46 64.28 28.01 37.94
C GLY A 46 64.73 27.06 39.06
N CYS A 47 63.82 26.29 39.64
CA CYS A 47 64.13 25.25 40.64
C CYS A 47 64.54 23.93 39.96
N TYR A 48 65.18 23.02 40.71
CA TYR A 48 65.48 21.66 40.29
C TYR A 48 64.61 20.65 41.07
N LEU A 49 64.24 19.54 40.43
CA LEU A 49 63.62 18.38 41.09
C LEU A 49 64.56 17.79 42.14
N GLY A 50 65.85 17.79 41.85
CA GLY A 50 66.84 17.40 42.82
C GLY A 50 68.26 17.70 42.37
N ARG A 51 69.21 17.38 43.26
CA ARG A 51 70.62 17.49 42.94
C ARG A 51 71.47 16.39 43.55
N THR A 52 72.66 16.16 43.00
CA THR A 52 73.69 15.38 43.70
C THR A 52 74.34 16.19 44.83
N THR A 53 74.85 15.50 45.84
CA THR A 53 75.55 16.15 46.97
C THR A 53 77.00 16.45 46.63
N ASN A 54 77.70 15.45 46.10
CA ASN A 54 79.10 15.44 45.71
C ASN A 54 79.32 14.14 44.89
N ASN A 55 80.58 13.81 44.58
CA ASN A 55 80.91 12.64 43.76
C ASN A 55 80.96 11.32 44.55
N SER A 56 80.60 11.33 45.84
CA SER A 56 80.64 10.13 46.69
C SER A 56 79.38 9.26 46.61
N TYR A 57 78.33 9.72 45.90
CA TYR A 57 77.04 9.02 45.79
C TYR A 57 76.57 8.90 44.34
N PRO A 58 77.20 8.03 43.53
CA PRO A 58 76.87 7.90 42.10
C PRO A 58 75.54 7.17 41.83
N TYR A 59 74.87 6.64 42.87
CA TYR A 59 73.62 5.87 42.76
C TYR A 59 72.39 6.60 43.29
N CYS A 60 72.47 7.93 43.42
CA CYS A 60 71.39 8.78 43.92
C CYS A 60 70.06 8.52 43.19
N GLN A 61 69.00 8.27 43.98
CA GLN A 61 67.67 7.99 43.47
C GLN A 61 66.65 9.03 43.96
N SER A 62 65.90 9.58 43.02
CA SER A 62 64.71 10.38 43.29
C SER A 62 63.66 10.05 42.25
N VAL A 63 62.45 9.73 42.70
CA VAL A 63 61.36 9.26 41.85
C VAL A 63 60.16 10.17 42.07
N PHE A 64 59.65 10.78 41.01
CA PHE A 64 58.44 11.62 41.01
C PHE A 64 57.35 10.94 40.17
N ILE A 65 56.26 10.53 40.80
CA ILE A 65 55.15 9.80 40.17
C ILE A 65 53.90 10.67 40.26
N ASP A 66 53.29 10.99 39.11
CA ASP A 66 52.05 11.77 39.00
C ASP A 66 52.07 13.08 39.80
N THR A 67 53.25 13.71 39.90
CA THR A 67 53.41 14.96 40.66
C THR A 67 52.84 16.14 39.85
N THR A 68 52.12 17.04 40.54
CA THR A 68 51.65 18.30 39.95
C THR A 68 52.74 19.35 40.03
N ILE A 69 53.17 19.91 38.90
CA ILE A 69 54.30 20.85 38.79
C ILE A 69 53.88 22.04 37.93
N PRO A 70 53.85 23.28 38.47
CA PRO A 70 53.60 24.48 37.68
C PRO A 70 54.55 24.58 36.49
N ASN A 71 54.01 25.00 35.34
CA ASN A 71 54.80 25.16 34.13
C ASN A 71 55.93 26.18 34.35
N ASN A 72 57.11 25.92 33.79
CA ASN A 72 58.32 26.75 33.94
C ASN A 72 58.90 26.93 35.36
N LEU A 73 58.34 26.29 36.40
CA LEU A 73 58.91 26.35 37.74
C LEU A 73 60.20 25.53 37.84
N ILE A 74 60.19 24.33 37.27
CA ILE A 74 61.36 23.43 37.20
C ILE A 74 62.13 23.70 35.91
N LEU A 75 63.46 23.82 36.02
CA LEU A 75 64.34 24.01 34.86
C LEU A 75 64.20 22.83 33.87
N PRO A 76 64.31 23.06 32.55
CA PRO A 76 64.16 21.99 31.54
C PRO A 76 65.06 20.77 31.80
N VAL A 77 66.30 21.00 32.25
CA VAL A 77 67.26 19.94 32.63
C VAL A 77 66.78 19.08 33.81
N GLY A 78 65.86 19.60 34.62
CA GLY A 78 65.22 18.96 35.77
C GLY A 78 66.12 18.85 36.99
N TRP A 79 67.41 18.57 36.79
CA TRP A 79 68.30 18.11 37.86
C TRP A 79 69.64 18.83 37.84
N ALA A 80 70.22 19.07 39.01
CA ALA A 80 71.52 19.71 39.16
C ALA A 80 72.63 18.71 39.54
N LEU A 81 73.80 18.86 38.94
CA LEU A 81 74.97 18.00 39.18
C LEU A 81 76.07 18.74 39.96
N ALA A 82 76.64 18.06 40.94
CA ALA A 82 77.94 18.42 41.50
C ALA A 82 79.07 18.08 40.50
N SER A 83 80.12 18.91 40.47
CA SER A 83 81.24 18.75 39.55
C SER A 83 81.94 17.39 39.71
N GLY A 84 82.03 16.62 38.62
CA GLY A 84 82.68 15.31 38.57
C GLY A 84 81.80 14.11 38.96
N THR A 85 80.47 14.29 39.04
CA THR A 85 79.52 13.19 39.31
C THR A 85 79.42 12.28 38.08
N ASP A 86 79.55 10.97 38.28
CA ASP A 86 79.17 9.97 37.28
C ASP A 86 77.65 9.91 37.13
N VAL A 87 77.17 10.24 35.94
CA VAL A 87 75.74 10.36 35.63
C VAL A 87 75.11 9.04 35.20
N ASN A 88 75.91 8.03 34.81
CA ASN A 88 75.41 6.78 34.24
C ASN A 88 74.63 5.92 35.25
N ASN A 89 74.94 6.09 36.53
CA ASN A 89 74.40 5.28 37.62
C ASN A 89 73.27 5.98 38.39
N LEU A 90 72.91 7.20 38.00
CA LEU A 90 71.84 7.97 38.62
C LEU A 90 70.47 7.39 38.28
N ARG A 91 69.55 7.47 39.24
CA ARG A 91 68.18 6.95 39.14
C ARG A 91 67.17 8.07 39.37
N TRP A 92 67.16 9.02 38.44
CA TRP A 92 66.29 10.20 38.50
C TRP A 92 65.07 9.99 37.62
N TRP A 93 64.00 9.51 38.24
CA TRP A 93 62.88 8.96 37.51
C TRP A 93 61.65 9.83 37.67
N GLU A 94 60.92 9.99 36.58
CA GLU A 94 59.67 10.72 36.53
C GLU A 94 58.63 9.82 35.88
N TYR A 95 57.37 9.96 36.26
CA TYR A 95 56.24 9.32 35.60
C TYR A 95 55.08 10.29 35.52
N LYS A 96 54.68 10.61 34.28
CA LYS A 96 53.45 11.35 33.93
C LYS A 96 53.09 12.53 34.85
N SER A 97 54.10 13.26 35.33
CA SER A 97 53.88 14.50 36.09
C SER A 97 53.17 15.52 35.20
N LYS A 98 52.27 16.30 35.79
CA LYS A 98 51.37 17.22 35.06
C LYS A 98 51.46 18.62 35.62
N THR A 99 51.10 19.62 34.85
CA THR A 99 50.81 20.95 35.38
C THR A 99 49.45 20.96 36.08
N PRO A 100 49.13 22.00 36.88
CA PRO A 100 47.83 22.10 37.55
C PRO A 100 46.61 22.05 36.62
N ASP A 101 46.77 22.36 35.33
CA ASP A 101 45.70 22.25 34.33
C ASP A 101 45.55 20.84 33.72
N GLY A 102 46.39 19.89 34.14
CA GLY A 102 46.38 18.50 33.68
C GLY A 102 47.32 18.21 32.50
N THR A 103 47.99 19.20 31.92
CA THR A 103 48.93 19.01 30.81
C THR A 103 50.20 18.29 31.28
N LEU A 104 50.67 17.28 30.53
CA LEU A 104 51.91 16.56 30.86
C LEU A 104 53.14 17.46 30.83
N ILE A 105 54.03 17.27 31.81
CA ILE A 105 55.32 17.96 31.87
C ILE A 105 56.22 17.44 30.75
N ASN A 106 56.79 18.37 29.98
CA ASN A 106 57.76 18.04 28.95
C ASN A 106 59.12 17.67 29.59
N THR A 107 59.53 16.42 29.39
CA THR A 107 60.78 15.88 29.94
C THR A 107 61.85 15.61 28.88
N SER A 108 61.67 16.06 27.63
CA SER A 108 62.60 15.78 26.53
C SER A 108 64.00 16.38 26.75
N SER A 109 64.10 17.42 27.57
CA SER A 109 65.36 18.12 27.89
C SER A 109 65.98 17.70 29.22
N ARG A 110 65.45 16.66 29.90
CA ARG A 110 66.00 16.18 31.17
C ARG A 110 67.42 15.64 31.00
N LEU A 111 68.21 15.72 32.07
CA LEU A 111 69.59 15.25 32.08
C LEU A 111 69.70 13.78 31.62
N THR A 112 70.61 13.52 30.68
CA THR A 112 70.91 12.17 30.16
C THR A 112 72.43 11.91 30.11
N PRO A 113 72.90 10.68 30.38
CA PRO A 113 72.17 9.58 31.00
C PRO A 113 71.92 9.87 32.49
N GLY A 114 70.89 9.28 33.08
CA GLY A 114 70.60 9.41 34.51
C GLY A 114 69.16 9.78 34.83
N SER A 115 68.46 10.45 33.91
CA SER A 115 67.01 10.62 33.98
C SER A 115 66.26 9.61 33.11
N LYS A 116 65.07 9.18 33.56
CA LYS A 116 64.20 8.26 32.80
C LYS A 116 62.72 8.55 33.07
N GLN A 117 61.88 8.46 32.03
CA GLN A 117 60.44 8.27 32.20
C GLN A 117 60.15 6.79 32.51
N LEU A 118 59.48 6.51 33.63
CA LEU A 118 59.08 5.15 33.99
C LEU A 118 58.01 4.64 33.02
N THR A 119 57.94 3.32 32.84
CA THR A 119 56.77 2.68 32.23
C THR A 119 55.61 2.63 33.22
N ASP A 120 54.40 2.37 32.73
CA ASP A 120 53.21 2.20 33.58
C ASP A 120 53.41 1.08 34.63
N SER A 121 54.03 -0.05 34.24
CA SER A 121 54.31 -1.16 35.16
C SER A 121 55.36 -0.81 36.22
N GLU A 122 56.39 -0.05 35.86
CA GLU A 122 57.40 0.44 36.81
C GLU A 122 56.81 1.47 37.77
N ALA A 123 55.93 2.35 37.28
CA ALA A 123 55.23 3.32 38.11
C ALA A 123 54.29 2.65 39.12
N ILE A 124 53.52 1.65 38.69
CA ILE A 124 52.69 0.83 39.58
C ILE A 124 53.55 0.14 40.65
N TYR A 125 54.68 -0.44 40.24
CA TYR A 125 55.60 -1.13 41.16
C TYR A 125 56.16 -0.17 42.23
N TRP A 126 56.67 0.99 41.83
CA TRP A 126 57.28 1.95 42.77
C TRP A 126 56.27 2.79 43.54
N ARG A 127 55.02 2.87 43.09
CA ARG A 127 53.91 3.49 43.83
C ARG A 127 53.52 2.64 45.05
N ASP A 128 53.71 1.33 45.02
CA ASP A 128 53.48 0.49 46.20
C ASP A 128 54.60 0.69 47.24
N VAL A 129 54.22 1.24 48.40
CA VAL A 129 55.09 1.53 49.53
C VAL A 129 55.84 0.28 50.02
N ASN A 130 55.25 -0.92 49.86
CA ASN A 130 55.89 -2.17 50.26
C ASN A 130 57.11 -2.50 49.39
N ASN A 131 57.10 -2.10 48.11
CA ASN A 131 58.25 -2.30 47.23
C ASN A 131 59.37 -1.30 47.56
N VAL A 132 59.01 -0.07 47.94
CA VAL A 132 59.95 0.99 48.35
C VAL A 132 60.69 0.63 49.65
N PHE A 133 59.98 0.08 50.64
CA PHE A 133 60.56 -0.30 51.92
C PHE A 133 60.93 -1.79 52.03
N SER A 134 60.90 -2.57 50.94
CA SER A 134 61.10 -4.03 50.92
C SER A 134 62.27 -4.61 51.76
N TYR A 135 63.33 -3.84 52.03
CA TYR A 135 64.44 -4.23 52.91
C TYR A 135 64.10 -4.26 54.42
N SER A 136 62.96 -3.71 54.82
CA SER A 136 62.40 -3.77 56.17
C SER A 136 60.88 -3.85 56.02
N PRO A 137 60.18 -4.92 56.46
CA PRO A 137 58.72 -5.08 56.29
C PRO A 137 57.94 -4.11 57.19
N TRP A 138 58.16 -2.82 56.96
CA TRP A 138 57.54 -1.70 57.59
C TRP A 138 56.55 -1.11 56.59
N ASN A 139 55.29 -1.45 56.79
CA ASN A 139 54.18 -0.74 56.18
C ASN A 139 53.79 0.38 57.17
N PRO A 140 54.11 1.66 56.90
CA PRO A 140 53.55 2.76 57.69
C PRO A 140 52.03 2.72 57.51
N LYS A 141 51.36 2.01 58.42
CA LYS A 141 49.91 1.89 58.49
C LYS A 141 49.37 3.32 58.50
N LEU A 142 48.77 3.74 57.39
CA LEU A 142 47.87 4.89 57.38
C LEU A 142 46.92 4.67 58.55
N ALA A 143 46.64 5.73 59.32
CA ALA A 143 45.43 5.74 60.14
C ALA A 143 44.30 5.24 59.22
N ILE A 144 43.42 4.39 59.73
CA ILE A 144 42.20 4.09 58.97
C ILE A 144 41.60 5.49 58.74
N GLU A 145 41.48 5.92 57.48
CA GLU A 145 40.85 7.19 57.12
C GLU A 145 39.36 6.90 56.85
N PRO A 146 38.47 7.88 57.07
CA PRO A 146 37.10 7.76 56.61
C PRO A 146 37.06 7.37 55.12
N PRO A 147 36.06 6.58 54.69
CA PRO A 147 36.01 6.07 53.31
C PRO A 147 35.80 7.21 52.31
N SER A 148 36.00 6.98 51.01
CA SER A 148 35.53 7.96 50.01
C SER A 148 33.99 7.97 49.94
N ALA A 149 33.38 8.98 49.32
CA ALA A 149 31.93 8.99 49.09
C ALA A 149 31.49 7.89 48.10
N ALA A 150 30.24 7.46 48.22
CA ALA A 150 29.56 6.59 47.26
C ALA A 150 29.45 7.27 45.88
N TRP A 151 29.42 6.47 44.82
CA TRP A 151 29.36 6.97 43.43
C TRP A 151 28.53 6.04 42.54
N GLN A 152 28.21 6.48 41.32
CA GLN A 152 27.37 5.74 40.36
C GLN A 152 26.03 5.24 40.95
N PRO A 153 25.13 6.16 41.34
CA PRO A 153 23.81 5.79 41.83
C PRO A 153 22.94 5.15 40.74
N ILE A 154 22.09 4.21 41.14
CA ILE A 154 20.96 3.68 40.37
C ILE A 154 19.74 3.67 41.29
N PRO A 155 18.63 4.38 40.95
CA PRO A 155 18.47 5.24 39.77
C PRO A 155 19.53 6.35 39.66
N THR A 156 19.91 6.72 38.43
CA THR A 156 20.88 7.79 38.20
C THR A 156 20.31 9.13 38.67
N ASP A 157 21.16 10.09 39.05
CA ASP A 157 20.69 11.40 39.52
C ASP A 157 19.79 12.09 38.48
N GLY A 158 18.57 12.46 38.88
CA GLY A 158 17.55 13.08 38.06
C GLY A 158 16.73 12.11 37.19
N GLN A 159 16.89 10.79 37.32
CA GLN A 159 16.18 9.83 36.47
C GLN A 159 14.66 9.86 36.72
N THR A 160 13.85 9.85 35.65
CA THR A 160 12.37 9.79 35.71
C THR A 160 11.85 8.39 35.40
N ASP A 161 10.54 8.19 35.57
CA ASP A 161 9.81 6.98 35.18
C ASP A 161 10.30 5.69 35.87
N ILE A 162 10.70 5.82 37.14
CA ILE A 162 11.16 4.70 37.95
C ILE A 162 9.97 3.94 38.53
N SER A 163 9.90 2.63 38.22
CA SER A 163 8.98 1.67 38.84
C SER A 163 9.65 0.74 39.86
N SER A 164 10.99 0.76 39.94
CA SER A 164 11.77 -0.07 40.87
C SER A 164 11.87 0.56 42.27
N GLY A 165 11.63 -0.25 43.30
CA GLY A 165 11.83 0.14 44.70
C GLY A 165 13.25 -0.14 45.23
N VAL A 166 14.24 -0.37 44.38
CA VAL A 166 15.61 -0.75 44.79
C VAL A 166 16.61 0.32 44.38
N LEU A 167 17.41 0.77 45.34
CA LEU A 167 18.54 1.67 45.16
C LEU A 167 19.85 0.88 45.16
N THR A 168 20.74 1.12 44.21
CA THR A 168 22.09 0.53 44.18
C THR A 168 23.14 1.60 43.87
N TRP A 169 24.37 1.38 44.32
CA TRP A 169 25.49 2.32 44.16
C TRP A 169 26.82 1.57 44.08
N SER A 170 27.87 2.26 43.67
CA SER A 170 29.24 1.81 43.86
C SER A 170 29.77 2.35 45.19
N ALA A 171 30.25 1.44 46.04
CA ALA A 171 30.79 1.77 47.34
C ALA A 171 32.01 2.70 47.26
N GLY A 172 32.11 3.61 48.21
CA GLY A 172 33.33 4.39 48.44
C GLY A 172 34.53 3.52 48.82
N ALA A 173 35.72 3.91 48.38
CA ALA A 173 36.97 3.23 48.71
C ALA A 173 37.18 3.20 50.22
N GLY A 174 37.35 1.99 50.78
CA GLY A 174 37.56 1.78 52.22
C GLY A 174 36.29 1.71 53.06
N ALA A 175 35.10 1.72 52.45
CA ALA A 175 33.83 1.55 53.16
C ALA A 175 33.62 0.11 53.65
N SER A 176 33.01 -0.04 54.83
CA SER A 176 32.56 -1.32 55.38
C SER A 176 31.04 -1.38 55.63
N SER A 177 30.36 -0.24 55.68
CA SER A 177 28.91 -0.11 55.74
C SER A 177 28.44 1.20 55.13
N HIS A 178 27.14 1.27 54.83
CA HIS A 178 26.51 2.36 54.08
C HIS A 178 25.28 2.87 54.83
N ILE A 179 25.28 4.15 55.21
CA ILE A 179 24.13 4.80 55.85
C ILE A 179 23.28 5.44 54.75
N ILE A 180 22.07 4.94 54.57
CA ILE A 180 21.13 5.34 53.55
C ILE A 180 20.18 6.38 54.12
N TYR A 181 19.98 7.45 53.36
CA TYR A 181 18.97 8.47 53.58
C TYR A 181 18.01 8.45 52.40
N PHE A 182 16.71 8.51 52.65
CA PHE A 182 15.70 8.46 51.59
C PHE A 182 14.42 9.20 52.00
N GLY A 183 13.87 10.04 51.12
CA GLY A 183 12.59 10.72 51.34
C GLY A 183 12.26 11.74 50.24
N THR A 184 11.17 12.51 50.41
CA THR A 184 10.73 13.52 49.43
C THR A 184 11.35 14.90 49.63
N ASN A 185 12.22 15.06 50.64
CA ASN A 185 12.94 16.30 50.92
C ASN A 185 14.40 16.19 50.42
N ASN A 186 14.93 17.24 49.79
CA ASN A 186 16.33 17.35 49.35
C ASN A 186 17.36 17.25 50.52
N GLN A 187 16.89 17.32 51.76
CA GLN A 187 17.60 16.79 52.92
C GLN A 187 16.90 15.50 53.37
N PRO A 188 17.19 14.35 52.73
CA PRO A 188 16.47 13.12 53.01
C PRO A 188 16.75 12.64 54.45
N PRO A 189 15.72 12.12 55.16
CA PRO A 189 15.89 11.56 56.50
C PRO A 189 16.64 10.23 56.45
N TYR A 190 17.22 9.83 57.60
CA TYR A 190 17.84 8.51 57.76
C TYR A 190 16.82 7.41 57.46
N ALA A 191 17.22 6.43 56.64
CA ALA A 191 16.41 5.28 56.28
C ALA A 191 16.94 3.98 56.88
N ALA A 192 18.23 3.66 56.68
CA ALA A 192 18.85 2.43 57.18
C ALA A 192 20.39 2.49 57.16
N GLU A 193 21.07 1.55 57.82
CA GLU A 193 22.48 1.23 57.57
C GLU A 193 22.58 -0.20 57.05
N VAL A 194 23.28 -0.41 55.93
CA VAL A 194 23.41 -1.72 55.26
C VAL A 194 24.87 -2.08 55.01
N SER A 195 25.18 -3.38 54.88
CA SER A 195 26.51 -3.90 54.57
C SER A 195 26.69 -4.31 53.10
N THR A 196 25.66 -4.10 52.28
CA THR A 196 25.63 -4.41 50.84
C THR A 196 25.37 -3.14 50.03
N ASN A 197 25.82 -3.12 48.78
CA ASN A 197 25.68 -1.96 47.88
C ASN A 197 24.26 -1.82 47.27
N SER A 198 23.23 -2.17 48.04
CA SER A 198 21.83 -2.17 47.62
C SER A 198 20.92 -1.94 48.83
N TYR A 199 19.84 -1.21 48.60
CA TYR A 199 18.78 -0.95 49.57
C TYR A 199 17.41 -1.04 48.88
N THR A 200 16.58 -1.97 49.35
CA THR A 200 15.16 -2.00 49.00
C THR A 200 14.41 -1.00 49.86
N ILE A 201 13.68 -0.09 49.23
CA ILE A 201 12.87 0.93 49.88
C ILE A 201 11.74 0.24 50.66
N ASN A 202 11.78 0.33 51.98
CA ASN A 202 10.83 -0.32 52.88
C ASN A 202 9.66 0.59 53.30
N GLN A 203 9.53 1.75 52.67
CA GLN A 203 8.45 2.73 52.91
C GLN A 203 7.55 2.85 51.69
N THR A 204 6.32 3.33 51.89
CA THR A 204 5.40 3.60 50.79
C THR A 204 6.00 4.63 49.83
N VAL A 205 6.03 4.27 48.55
CA VAL A 205 6.45 5.11 47.44
C VAL A 205 5.21 5.54 46.67
N TYR A 206 5.00 6.84 46.50
CA TYR A 206 3.88 7.40 45.75
C TYR A 206 4.27 7.58 44.28
N ALA A 207 3.31 7.44 43.39
CA ALA A 207 3.49 7.69 41.97
C ALA A 207 3.70 9.18 41.67
N ASN A 208 4.31 9.50 40.53
CA ASN A 208 4.60 10.86 40.07
C ASN A 208 5.24 11.75 41.17
N THR A 209 6.15 11.17 41.96
CA THR A 209 6.74 11.82 43.13
C THR A 209 8.25 11.78 43.02
N THR A 210 8.89 12.94 43.19
CA THR A 210 10.35 13.04 43.25
C THR A 210 10.84 12.65 44.64
N TYR A 211 11.75 11.69 44.69
CA TYR A 211 12.45 11.25 45.89
C TYR A 211 13.92 11.63 45.81
N TYR A 212 14.48 11.98 46.96
CA TYR A 212 15.88 12.28 47.17
C TYR A 212 16.50 11.20 48.05
N TRP A 213 17.74 10.84 47.77
CA TRP A 213 18.46 9.84 48.52
C TRP A 213 19.95 10.12 48.56
N ARG A 214 20.61 9.62 49.59
CA ARG A 214 22.04 9.83 49.83
C ARG A 214 22.61 8.59 50.51
N VAL A 215 23.86 8.29 50.22
CA VAL A 215 24.61 7.21 50.88
C VAL A 215 25.84 7.79 51.55
N ASP A 216 25.86 7.80 52.89
CA ASP A 216 27.05 8.13 53.66
C ASP A 216 27.86 6.85 53.90
N GLU A 217 29.12 6.87 53.49
CA GLU A 217 30.02 5.72 53.56
C GLU A 217 30.69 5.66 54.92
N LYS A 218 30.76 4.47 55.55
CA LYS A 218 31.28 4.32 56.91
C LYS A 218 32.27 3.18 57.04
N ASN A 219 33.31 3.41 57.85
CA ASN A 219 34.23 2.39 58.31
C ASN A 219 34.67 2.63 59.77
N GLY A 220 35.64 1.87 60.26
CA GLY A 220 36.17 2.00 61.62
C GLY A 220 36.86 3.34 61.94
N ALA A 221 37.15 4.17 60.94
CA ALA A 221 37.74 5.49 61.11
C ALA A 221 36.72 6.62 61.22
N GLY A 222 35.55 6.46 60.62
CA GLY A 222 34.55 7.50 60.54
C GLY A 222 33.58 7.32 59.39
N THR A 223 32.85 8.40 59.10
CA THR A 223 31.80 8.44 58.09
C THR A 223 32.07 9.60 57.14
N THR A 224 31.94 9.34 55.85
CA THR A 224 32.04 10.33 54.77
C THR A 224 30.66 10.53 54.16
N ALA A 225 30.18 11.77 54.19
CA ALA A 225 28.88 12.10 53.62
C ALA A 225 28.88 11.96 52.09
N GLY A 226 27.81 11.38 51.54
CA GLY A 226 27.61 11.25 50.10
C GLY A 226 26.99 12.48 49.44
N THR A 227 26.88 12.45 48.12
CA THR A 227 26.08 13.42 47.35
C THR A 227 24.59 13.06 47.44
N VAL A 228 23.71 14.06 47.52
CA VAL A 228 22.27 13.84 47.40
C VAL A 228 21.91 13.64 45.94
N TRP A 229 21.28 12.51 45.63
CA TRP A 229 20.75 12.16 44.32
C TRP A 229 19.22 12.21 44.34
N SER A 230 18.60 12.32 43.17
CA SER A 230 17.14 12.33 43.03
C SER A 230 16.66 11.39 41.93
N PHE A 231 15.41 10.94 42.04
CA PHE A 231 14.68 10.29 40.95
C PHE A 231 13.18 10.58 41.07
N THR A 232 12.43 10.45 39.98
CA THR A 232 10.98 10.59 39.97
C THR A 232 10.32 9.27 39.62
N THR A 233 9.37 8.85 40.45
CA THR A 233 8.59 7.62 40.21
C THR A 233 7.67 7.81 39.02
N SER A 234 7.38 6.72 38.30
CA SER A 234 6.42 6.76 37.21
C SER A 234 5.07 7.30 37.71
N ALA A 235 4.31 7.97 36.84
CA ALA A 235 2.89 8.22 37.10
C ALA A 235 2.19 6.88 37.38
N ALA A 236 1.11 6.91 38.17
CA ALA A 236 0.31 5.71 38.37
C ALA A 236 -0.17 5.29 36.99
N LEU A 237 0.08 4.03 36.62
CA LEU A 237 -0.43 3.54 35.36
C LEU A 237 -1.94 3.64 35.40
N ASP A 238 -2.50 4.38 34.45
CA ASP A 238 -3.93 4.37 34.25
C ASP A 238 -4.37 2.93 33.97
N SER A 239 -5.32 2.45 34.77
CA SER A 239 -5.84 1.08 34.69
C SER A 239 -7.32 1.07 34.40
N THR A 240 -7.93 2.23 34.17
CA THR A 240 -9.37 2.36 33.95
C THR A 240 -9.61 2.74 32.49
N PRO A 241 -10.56 2.08 31.80
CA PRO A 241 -11.03 2.55 30.51
C PRO A 241 -11.69 3.93 30.60
N PRO A 242 -11.74 4.68 29.49
CA PRO A 242 -12.52 5.91 29.40
C PRO A 242 -14.00 5.72 29.76
N ASN A 243 -14.63 6.73 30.35
CA ASN A 243 -16.08 6.72 30.61
C ASN A 243 -16.83 7.50 29.50
N PRO A 244 -17.94 6.99 28.93
CA PRO A 244 -18.70 5.81 29.37
C PRO A 244 -18.14 4.47 28.86
N ASP A 245 -18.28 3.44 29.70
CA ASP A 245 -17.98 2.05 29.38
C ASP A 245 -19.21 1.17 29.74
N PRO A 246 -19.95 0.59 28.76
CA PRO A 246 -19.68 0.59 27.32
C PRO A 246 -19.86 1.95 26.64
N MET A 247 -19.21 2.13 25.49
CA MET A 247 -19.40 3.34 24.70
C MET A 247 -20.83 3.51 24.18
N THR A 248 -21.20 4.73 23.80
CA THR A 248 -22.54 5.07 23.27
C THR A 248 -22.45 6.01 22.07
N TRP A 249 -23.52 6.11 21.31
CA TRP A 249 -23.66 7.03 20.17
C TRP A 249 -24.24 8.37 20.61
N SER A 250 -23.64 9.47 20.17
CA SER A 250 -24.29 10.79 20.19
C SER A 250 -25.20 10.95 18.97
N ILE A 251 -24.76 10.44 17.82
CA ILE A 251 -25.52 10.33 16.57
C ILE A 251 -25.21 8.95 16.01
N GLU A 252 -26.23 8.08 15.95
CA GLU A 252 -26.12 6.78 15.30
C GLU A 252 -25.77 6.95 13.81
N PRO A 253 -25.14 5.93 13.17
CA PRO A 253 -24.82 5.96 11.74
C PRO A 253 -26.00 6.42 10.90
N THR A 254 -25.75 7.46 10.11
CA THR A 254 -26.73 8.12 9.24
C THR A 254 -26.14 8.21 7.84
N ALA A 255 -26.87 7.74 6.84
CA ALA A 255 -26.47 7.91 5.44
C ALA A 255 -26.40 9.40 5.10
N GLN A 256 -25.39 9.80 4.35
CA GLN A 256 -25.24 11.16 3.81
C GLN A 256 -25.33 11.18 2.29
N GLY A 257 -25.49 10.01 1.67
CA GLY A 257 -25.52 9.79 0.24
C GLY A 257 -25.47 8.31 -0.07
N ILE A 258 -25.19 7.99 -1.33
CA ILE A 258 -25.22 6.61 -1.82
C ILE A 258 -23.98 5.80 -1.44
N SER A 259 -22.89 6.47 -1.08
CA SER A 259 -21.60 5.85 -0.77
C SER A 259 -20.98 6.36 0.53
N THR A 260 -21.72 7.18 1.30
CA THR A 260 -21.21 7.88 2.48
C THR A 260 -22.12 7.73 3.68
N ILE A 261 -21.53 7.36 4.82
CA ILE A 261 -22.18 7.29 6.13
C ILE A 261 -21.42 8.16 7.12
N THR A 262 -22.13 8.94 7.94
CA THR A 262 -21.54 9.67 9.06
C THR A 262 -22.10 9.17 10.39
N MET A 263 -21.25 9.14 11.42
CA MET A 263 -21.62 8.74 12.77
C MET A 263 -20.82 9.52 13.80
N THR A 264 -21.40 9.74 14.97
CA THR A 264 -20.72 10.45 16.07
C THR A 264 -20.88 9.69 17.38
N ALA A 265 -19.76 9.33 18.00
CA ALA A 265 -19.75 8.76 19.34
C ALA A 265 -20.09 9.81 20.39
N SER A 266 -20.65 9.38 21.53
CA SER A 266 -20.69 10.22 22.73
C SER A 266 -19.27 10.62 23.14
N THR A 267 -19.11 11.80 23.72
CA THR A 267 -17.81 12.21 24.26
C THR A 267 -17.44 11.34 25.46
N ALA A 268 -16.35 10.60 25.33
CA ALA A 268 -15.71 9.89 26.42
C ALA A 268 -14.64 10.76 27.10
N THR A 269 -14.46 10.54 28.40
CA THR A 269 -13.51 11.29 29.24
C THR A 269 -12.61 10.32 30.00
N ASP A 270 -11.34 10.67 30.05
CA ASP A 270 -10.30 9.95 30.77
C ASP A 270 -9.18 10.93 31.15
N ASP A 271 -8.50 10.70 32.28
CA ASP A 271 -7.42 11.57 32.78
C ASP A 271 -6.19 11.54 31.87
N SER A 272 -5.98 10.44 31.13
CA SER A 272 -4.91 10.26 30.17
C SER A 272 -5.27 10.77 28.77
N GLY A 273 -6.52 11.23 28.54
CA GLY A 273 -7.05 11.58 27.22
C GLY A 273 -7.56 10.37 26.44
N VAL A 274 -8.34 10.61 25.38
CA VAL A 274 -9.17 9.56 24.72
C VAL A 274 -8.97 9.52 23.21
N GLU A 275 -9.04 8.31 22.64
CA GLU A 275 -9.19 8.04 21.20
C GLU A 275 -10.39 7.11 20.96
N TYR A 276 -10.97 7.18 19.77
CA TYR A 276 -12.16 6.42 19.34
C TYR A 276 -11.82 5.48 18.19
N PHE A 277 -12.50 4.33 18.14
CA PHE A 277 -12.43 3.37 17.05
C PHE A 277 -13.84 2.99 16.62
N PHE A 278 -14.20 3.36 15.38
CA PHE A 278 -15.45 3.00 14.73
C PHE A 278 -15.21 1.74 13.92
N LYS A 279 -15.89 0.67 14.35
CA LYS A 279 -15.84 -0.63 13.69
C LYS A 279 -17.00 -0.76 12.73
N ASN A 280 -16.72 -0.93 11.45
CA ASN A 280 -17.70 -1.45 10.50
C ASN A 280 -17.74 -2.98 10.66
N VAL A 281 -18.89 -3.47 11.10
CA VAL A 281 -19.17 -4.90 11.37
C VAL A 281 -19.48 -5.64 10.06
N THR A 282 -20.03 -4.94 9.06
CA THR A 282 -20.37 -5.49 7.76
C THR A 282 -19.11 -5.69 6.90
N ASP A 283 -18.26 -4.66 6.81
CA ASP A 283 -16.99 -4.70 6.06
C ASP A 283 -15.81 -4.17 6.90
N PRO A 284 -14.91 -5.04 7.38
CA PRO A 284 -13.75 -4.63 8.17
C PRO A 284 -12.74 -3.71 7.45
N ASN A 285 -12.79 -3.57 6.11
CA ASN A 285 -11.94 -2.63 5.38
C ASN A 285 -12.34 -1.17 5.63
N HIS A 286 -13.56 -0.96 6.11
CA HIS A 286 -14.14 0.34 6.42
C HIS A 286 -14.09 0.67 7.94
N ASN A 287 -13.06 0.19 8.63
CA ASN A 287 -12.79 0.60 10.02
C ASN A 287 -12.03 1.93 10.06
N SER A 288 -12.39 2.83 10.97
CA SER A 288 -11.78 4.17 11.04
C SER A 288 -10.30 4.19 11.43
N GLY A 289 -9.78 3.12 12.02
CA GLY A 289 -8.58 3.19 12.86
C GLY A 289 -8.84 3.99 14.16
N TRP A 290 -7.82 4.14 15.00
CA TRP A 290 -7.91 4.96 16.21
C TRP A 290 -7.77 6.44 15.85
N GLN A 291 -8.67 7.28 16.35
CA GLN A 291 -8.70 8.71 16.06
C GLN A 291 -9.13 9.55 17.27
N ASP A 292 -8.70 10.81 17.33
CA ASP A 292 -9.11 11.77 18.36
C ASP A 292 -10.55 12.26 18.15
N SER A 293 -11.03 12.25 16.89
CA SER A 293 -12.35 12.73 16.52
C SER A 293 -13.46 11.80 17.02
N THR A 294 -14.48 12.38 17.64
CA THR A 294 -15.73 11.70 17.96
C THR A 294 -16.59 11.40 16.74
N THR A 295 -16.23 11.93 15.56
CA THR A 295 -16.99 11.77 14.32
C THR A 295 -16.17 10.98 13.31
N TYR A 296 -16.80 9.99 12.69
CA TYR A 296 -16.28 9.24 11.56
C TYR A 296 -17.17 9.49 10.34
N ILE A 297 -16.54 9.71 9.19
CA ILE A 297 -17.18 9.81 7.89
C ILE A 297 -16.58 8.66 7.09
N ASP A 298 -17.42 7.67 6.80
CA ASP A 298 -17.05 6.51 6.00
C ASP A 298 -17.53 6.73 4.56
N THR A 299 -16.64 6.61 3.59
CA THR A 299 -16.85 6.95 2.17
C THR A 299 -16.45 5.79 1.27
N GLY A 300 -16.97 5.74 0.05
CA GLY A 300 -16.65 4.67 -0.90
C GLY A 300 -17.39 3.37 -0.60
N LEU A 301 -18.56 3.48 0.04
CA LEU A 301 -19.45 2.37 0.33
C LEU A 301 -20.32 2.02 -0.88
N ASP A 302 -20.81 0.79 -0.90
CA ASP A 302 -21.74 0.32 -1.92
C ASP A 302 -23.14 0.94 -1.71
N ASN A 303 -23.79 1.28 -2.82
CA ASN A 303 -25.13 1.87 -2.86
C ASN A 303 -26.23 0.85 -2.51
N ASP A 304 -27.27 1.30 -1.78
CA ASP A 304 -28.41 0.47 -1.31
C ASP A 304 -27.95 -0.75 -0.48
N VAL A 305 -26.84 -0.60 0.28
CA VAL A 305 -26.26 -1.66 1.13
C VAL A 305 -26.36 -1.29 2.60
N SER A 306 -26.73 -2.28 3.42
CA SER A 306 -26.81 -2.14 4.88
C SER A 306 -25.44 -2.32 5.53
N TYR A 307 -24.97 -1.28 6.20
CA TYR A 307 -23.76 -1.29 7.02
C TYR A 307 -24.10 -1.21 8.50
N THR A 308 -23.41 -2.00 9.32
CA THR A 308 -23.59 -2.02 10.77
C THR A 308 -22.32 -1.55 11.45
N TYR A 309 -22.42 -0.62 12.40
CA TYR A 309 -21.27 -0.07 13.12
C TYR A 309 -21.37 -0.27 14.63
N GLN A 310 -20.21 -0.30 15.28
CA GLN A 310 -20.04 -0.14 16.73
C GLN A 310 -18.88 0.83 16.99
N VAL A 311 -18.90 1.55 18.10
CA VAL A 311 -17.78 2.38 18.54
C VAL A 311 -17.28 1.95 19.91
N LYS A 312 -15.97 2.01 20.12
CA LYS A 312 -15.34 1.94 21.44
C LYS A 312 -14.31 3.04 21.59
N ALA A 313 -13.96 3.35 22.82
CA ALA A 313 -12.92 4.31 23.14
C ALA A 313 -11.73 3.61 23.83
N ARG A 314 -10.56 4.24 23.79
CA ARG A 314 -9.41 3.89 24.61
C ARG A 314 -8.76 5.13 25.20
N ASP A 315 -8.09 4.96 26.32
CA ASP A 315 -7.23 6.01 26.85
C ASP A 315 -5.90 6.12 26.07
N LYS A 316 -5.21 7.25 26.22
CA LYS A 316 -3.86 7.47 25.66
C LYS A 316 -2.75 7.11 26.65
N SER A 317 -3.06 6.36 27.71
CA SER A 317 -2.05 5.83 28.63
C SER A 317 -1.22 4.73 27.95
N MET A 318 -0.13 4.30 28.58
CA MET A 318 0.67 3.17 28.09
C MET A 318 -0.10 1.84 28.04
N ASN A 319 -1.17 1.70 28.83
CA ASN A 319 -1.98 0.48 28.86
C ASN A 319 -3.07 0.47 27.79
N HIS A 320 -3.42 1.64 27.23
CA HIS A 320 -4.50 1.78 26.26
C HIS A 320 -5.77 1.05 26.71
N ASN A 321 -6.22 1.30 27.94
CA ASN A 321 -7.41 0.62 28.46
C ASN A 321 -8.60 1.00 27.58
N GLN A 322 -9.38 0.01 27.16
CA GLN A 322 -10.44 0.17 26.18
C GLN A 322 -11.79 -0.08 26.82
N THR A 323 -12.78 0.69 26.41
CA THR A 323 -14.17 0.42 26.75
C THR A 323 -14.65 -0.83 26.03
N GLU A 324 -15.74 -1.41 26.52
CA GLU A 324 -16.62 -2.25 25.72
C GLU A 324 -17.23 -1.45 24.56
N TYR A 325 -17.60 -2.16 23.49
CA TYR A 325 -18.25 -1.56 22.32
C TYR A 325 -19.66 -1.05 22.67
N SER A 326 -20.09 0.00 21.95
CA SER A 326 -21.47 0.43 21.90
C SER A 326 -22.41 -0.65 21.36
N SER A 327 -23.72 -0.44 21.53
CA SER A 327 -24.71 -1.19 20.76
C SER A 327 -24.45 -1.05 19.27
N GLN A 328 -24.72 -2.13 18.52
CA GLN A 328 -24.71 -2.11 17.06
C GLN A 328 -25.79 -1.18 16.56
N ALA A 329 -25.44 -0.34 15.59
CA ALA A 329 -26.38 0.50 14.88
C ALA A 329 -26.19 0.27 13.38
N ALA A 330 -27.29 -0.07 12.70
CA ALA A 330 -27.31 -0.37 11.28
C ALA A 330 -27.97 0.77 10.50
N VAL A 331 -27.41 1.06 9.33
CA VAL A 331 -27.94 2.05 8.39
C VAL A 331 -27.75 1.52 6.98
N VAL A 332 -28.65 1.89 6.08
CA VAL A 332 -28.55 1.59 4.65
C VAL A 332 -28.07 2.87 3.98
N THR A 333 -27.06 2.79 3.11
CA THR A 333 -26.72 3.91 2.22
C THR A 333 -27.95 4.33 1.42
N ASP A 334 -28.02 5.60 1.03
CA ASP A 334 -29.14 6.02 0.18
C ASP A 334 -29.11 5.25 -1.13
N ARG A 335 -30.28 5.08 -1.75
CA ARG A 335 -30.40 4.46 -3.06
C ARG A 335 -30.50 5.55 -4.12
N PHE A 336 -29.60 5.57 -5.11
CA PHE A 336 -29.82 6.42 -6.28
C PHE A 336 -31.03 5.94 -7.10
N ALA A 337 -31.73 6.90 -7.72
CA ALA A 337 -32.75 6.62 -8.71
C ALA A 337 -32.35 7.20 -10.07
N CYS A 338 -32.54 6.44 -11.16
CA CYS A 338 -32.40 6.98 -12.51
C CYS A 338 -33.54 7.98 -12.79
N THR A 339 -33.21 9.19 -13.21
CA THR A 339 -34.20 10.22 -13.56
C THR A 339 -34.76 10.08 -14.96
N THR A 340 -34.03 9.39 -15.85
CA THR A 340 -34.34 9.14 -17.26
C THR A 340 -33.70 7.81 -17.66
N GLU A 341 -34.12 7.13 -18.74
CA GLU A 341 -33.32 6.03 -19.29
C GLU A 341 -32.35 6.59 -20.33
N ILE A 342 -31.09 6.15 -20.29
CA ILE A 342 -30.07 6.43 -21.31
C ILE A 342 -29.96 5.14 -22.13
N ALA A 343 -30.19 5.19 -23.44
CA ALA A 343 -30.24 3.97 -24.24
C ALA A 343 -28.87 3.26 -24.31
N SER A 344 -27.79 4.00 -24.11
CA SER A 344 -26.42 3.46 -24.02
C SER A 344 -25.92 3.14 -22.61
N ASP A 345 -26.73 3.36 -21.55
CA ASP A 345 -26.47 2.82 -20.21
C ASP A 345 -26.85 1.33 -20.21
N LEU A 346 -25.90 0.51 -20.61
CA LEU A 346 -26.05 -0.94 -20.74
C LEU A 346 -25.86 -1.67 -19.41
N SER A 347 -25.18 -1.04 -18.45
CA SER A 347 -24.92 -1.56 -17.12
C SER A 347 -26.08 -1.32 -16.14
N GLY A 348 -26.94 -0.35 -16.43
CA GLY A 348 -28.13 0.01 -15.65
C GLY A 348 -27.82 0.79 -14.39
N ASP A 349 -26.67 1.47 -14.34
CA ASP A 349 -26.19 2.19 -13.15
C ASP A 349 -26.46 3.71 -13.21
N CYS A 350 -27.24 4.15 -14.19
CA CYS A 350 -27.55 5.56 -14.47
C CYS A 350 -26.29 6.40 -14.71
N GLN A 351 -25.25 5.80 -15.26
CA GLN A 351 -24.08 6.48 -15.80
C GLN A 351 -23.79 5.89 -17.16
N MET A 352 -23.18 6.69 -18.01
CA MET A 352 -22.69 6.21 -19.29
C MET A 352 -21.18 6.34 -19.34
N ASP A 353 -20.51 5.21 -19.16
CA ASP A 353 -19.09 5.13 -18.86
C ASP A 353 -18.36 3.92 -19.47
N PHE A 354 -17.17 3.62 -18.97
CA PHE A 354 -16.38 2.50 -19.49
C PHE A 354 -17.00 1.13 -19.23
N THR A 355 -17.84 0.99 -18.21
CA THR A 355 -18.59 -0.23 -17.91
C THR A 355 -19.52 -0.56 -19.07
N ASP A 356 -20.25 0.42 -19.60
CA ASP A 356 -21.14 0.22 -20.76
C ASP A 356 -20.34 -0.10 -22.03
N PHE A 357 -19.18 0.54 -22.20
CA PHE A 357 -18.27 0.23 -23.31
C PHE A 357 -17.78 -1.23 -23.27
N THR A 358 -17.54 -1.82 -22.09
CA THR A 358 -17.14 -3.23 -22.00
C THR A 358 -18.21 -4.18 -22.51
N ILE A 359 -19.49 -3.85 -22.32
CA ILE A 359 -20.62 -4.66 -22.80
C ILE A 359 -20.66 -4.63 -24.35
N ILE A 360 -20.41 -3.48 -24.98
CA ILE A 360 -20.28 -3.41 -26.44
C ILE A 360 -19.05 -4.17 -26.94
N ALA A 361 -17.91 -4.03 -26.28
CA ALA A 361 -16.67 -4.69 -26.68
C ALA A 361 -16.80 -6.23 -26.64
N ASP A 362 -17.50 -6.77 -25.63
CA ASP A 362 -17.81 -8.20 -25.56
C ASP A 362 -18.70 -8.65 -26.73
N GLY A 363 -19.70 -7.85 -27.10
CA GLY A 363 -20.54 -8.10 -28.28
C GLY A 363 -19.79 -7.97 -29.62
N TRP A 364 -18.75 -7.15 -29.68
CA TRP A 364 -17.97 -6.92 -30.91
C TRP A 364 -17.03 -8.09 -31.23
N LEU A 365 -16.53 -8.78 -30.21
CA LEU A 365 -15.60 -9.91 -30.36
C LEU A 365 -16.28 -11.23 -30.74
N ASP A 366 -17.61 -11.31 -30.66
CA ASP A 366 -18.38 -12.48 -31.10
C ASP A 366 -19.46 -12.14 -32.14
N PRO A 367 -19.07 -11.81 -33.39
CA PRO A 367 -20.02 -11.60 -34.50
C PRO A 367 -20.78 -12.89 -34.89
N LEU A 368 -20.56 -14.02 -34.21
CA LEU A 368 -21.19 -15.32 -34.43
C LEU A 368 -22.14 -15.75 -33.30
N ALA A 369 -22.30 -14.96 -32.23
CA ALA A 369 -23.16 -15.30 -31.08
C ALA A 369 -24.66 -15.20 -31.40
N ALA A 370 -25.06 -14.41 -32.39
CA ALA A 370 -26.45 -14.33 -32.79
C ALA A 370 -26.89 -15.66 -33.41
N PRO A 371 -27.94 -16.34 -32.88
CA PRO A 371 -28.43 -17.56 -33.48
C PRO A 371 -28.80 -17.29 -34.93
N ARG A 372 -28.12 -18.00 -35.84
CA ARG A 372 -28.38 -17.91 -37.26
C ARG A 372 -29.44 -18.95 -37.58
N PHE A 373 -30.68 -18.50 -37.65
CA PHE A 373 -31.84 -19.38 -37.81
C PHE A 373 -32.00 -19.90 -39.25
N ALA A 374 -31.34 -19.23 -40.20
CA ALA A 374 -31.08 -19.75 -41.52
C ALA A 374 -29.65 -19.38 -41.93
N GLU A 375 -28.75 -20.35 -42.01
CA GLU A 375 -27.51 -20.26 -42.78
C GLU A 375 -27.64 -21.14 -44.02
N ASN A 376 -27.89 -20.55 -45.18
CA ASN A 376 -27.70 -21.25 -46.44
C ASN A 376 -26.35 -20.86 -47.03
N GLY A 377 -25.29 -21.51 -46.54
CA GLY A 377 -23.95 -21.39 -47.12
C GLY A 377 -23.69 -22.36 -48.27
N LYS A 378 -24.47 -23.44 -48.36
CA LYS A 378 -24.54 -24.42 -49.47
C LYS A 378 -25.84 -25.22 -49.32
N PHE A 379 -26.69 -25.31 -50.35
CA PHE A 379 -27.84 -26.25 -50.38
C PHE A 379 -27.38 -27.75 -50.43
N ASP A 380 -26.22 -28.08 -49.87
CA ASP A 380 -25.49 -29.34 -50.05
C ASP A 380 -25.70 -30.32 -48.86
N LEU A 381 -26.20 -29.86 -47.71
CA LEU A 381 -26.22 -30.67 -46.48
C LEU A 381 -27.53 -30.67 -45.68
N ASP A 382 -28.40 -29.66 -45.77
CA ASP A 382 -29.70 -29.69 -45.06
C ASP A 382 -30.81 -28.92 -45.80
N LEU A 383 -31.66 -29.67 -46.50
CA LEU A 383 -32.85 -29.18 -47.20
C LEU A 383 -34.13 -29.28 -46.35
N ALA A 384 -34.05 -29.87 -45.15
CA ALA A 384 -35.22 -30.38 -44.44
C ALA A 384 -36.19 -29.29 -43.94
N SER A 385 -35.77 -28.02 -43.94
CA SER A 385 -36.59 -26.90 -43.46
C SER A 385 -37.22 -26.04 -44.57
N TRP A 386 -36.86 -26.26 -45.84
CA TRP A 386 -37.47 -25.56 -46.98
C TRP A 386 -38.51 -26.42 -47.68
N GLU A 387 -39.72 -25.88 -47.85
CA GLU A 387 -40.85 -26.60 -48.42
C GLU A 387 -41.34 -25.95 -49.71
N LEU A 388 -41.80 -26.78 -50.65
CA LEU A 388 -42.56 -26.34 -51.82
C LEU A 388 -44.04 -26.64 -51.56
N GLY A 389 -44.86 -25.60 -51.48
CA GLY A 389 -46.29 -25.71 -51.23
C GLY A 389 -47.12 -24.74 -52.06
N ASP A 390 -48.43 -24.94 -52.02
CA ASP A 390 -49.40 -24.16 -52.78
C ASP A 390 -50.15 -23.19 -51.86
N ALA A 391 -50.10 -21.90 -52.19
CA ALA A 391 -50.97 -20.92 -51.57
C ALA A 391 -52.40 -21.04 -52.14
N ALA A 392 -53.38 -20.47 -51.44
CA ALA A 392 -54.77 -20.47 -51.90
C ALA A 392 -54.90 -19.94 -53.34
N GLY A 393 -55.52 -20.74 -54.21
CA GLY A 393 -55.71 -20.41 -55.63
C GLY A 393 -54.47 -20.62 -56.50
N ALA A 394 -53.53 -21.49 -56.11
CA ALA A 394 -52.43 -21.93 -56.97
C ALA A 394 -52.94 -22.50 -58.31
N THR A 395 -52.26 -22.12 -59.39
CA THR A 395 -52.54 -22.61 -60.75
C THR A 395 -51.24 -22.98 -61.43
N GLY A 396 -51.27 -24.01 -62.29
CA GLY A 396 -50.08 -24.46 -63.00
C GLY A 396 -49.16 -25.32 -62.12
N THR A 397 -47.86 -25.29 -62.40
CA THR A 397 -46.87 -26.06 -61.65
C THR A 397 -45.56 -25.29 -61.55
N MET A 398 -45.07 -25.12 -60.33
CA MET A 398 -43.68 -24.73 -60.02
C MET A 398 -42.93 -25.97 -59.56
N THR A 399 -41.76 -26.22 -60.12
CA THR A 399 -40.87 -27.31 -59.71
C THR A 399 -39.68 -26.75 -58.95
N LEU A 400 -39.12 -27.60 -58.09
CA LEU A 400 -37.96 -27.31 -57.27
C LEU A 400 -36.93 -28.43 -57.49
N ALA A 401 -35.68 -28.04 -57.71
CA ALA A 401 -34.55 -28.95 -57.81
C ALA A 401 -33.38 -28.47 -56.94
N PHE A 402 -32.73 -29.41 -56.26
CA PHE A 402 -31.53 -29.20 -55.45
C PHE A 402 -30.49 -30.22 -55.88
N ASP A 403 -29.33 -29.75 -56.33
CA ASP A 403 -28.18 -30.64 -56.59
C ASP A 403 -26.91 -29.79 -56.72
N SER A 404 -25.81 -30.33 -56.20
CA SER A 404 -24.41 -30.04 -56.54
C SER A 404 -24.08 -29.88 -58.04
N ALA A 405 -25.01 -30.21 -58.96
CA ALA A 405 -24.84 -30.07 -60.41
C ALA A 405 -25.89 -29.21 -61.13
N ASN A 406 -27.09 -28.99 -60.55
CA ASN A 406 -28.22 -28.34 -61.25
C ASN A 406 -28.44 -26.87 -60.85
N GLY A 407 -27.87 -26.44 -59.72
CA GLY A 407 -27.77 -25.03 -59.38
C GLY A 407 -26.62 -24.36 -60.14
N VAL A 408 -26.72 -23.07 -60.43
CA VAL A 408 -25.60 -22.31 -61.03
C VAL A 408 -25.28 -21.07 -60.17
N PRO A 409 -24.39 -21.15 -59.16
CA PRO A 409 -23.48 -22.26 -58.90
C PRO A 409 -24.14 -23.44 -58.18
N ALA A 410 -23.43 -24.57 -58.21
CA ALA A 410 -23.74 -25.77 -57.44
C ALA A 410 -24.10 -25.42 -55.99
N GLY A 411 -25.16 -26.05 -55.47
CA GLY A 411 -25.63 -25.75 -54.12
C GLY A 411 -26.52 -24.52 -54.01
N SER A 412 -27.21 -24.12 -55.10
CA SER A 412 -28.34 -23.15 -55.11
C SER A 412 -29.68 -23.86 -55.30
N ALA A 413 -30.79 -23.27 -54.82
CA ALA A 413 -32.13 -23.79 -55.06
C ALA A 413 -32.62 -23.32 -56.42
N PHE A 414 -32.94 -24.27 -57.31
CA PHE A 414 -33.45 -23.98 -58.65
C PHE A 414 -34.97 -24.15 -58.69
N LEU A 415 -35.67 -23.03 -58.88
CA LEU A 415 -37.11 -22.98 -59.12
C LEU A 415 -37.36 -22.84 -60.62
N ALA A 416 -38.28 -23.65 -61.16
CA ALA A 416 -38.70 -23.55 -62.55
C ALA A 416 -40.22 -23.61 -62.70
N ALA A 417 -40.75 -22.93 -63.70
CA ALA A 417 -42.16 -23.00 -64.08
C ALA A 417 -42.29 -22.92 -65.60
N ASP A 418 -43.18 -23.73 -66.17
CA ASP A 418 -43.51 -23.66 -67.60
C ASP A 418 -44.88 -23.01 -67.78
N THR A 419 -44.88 -21.76 -68.24
CA THR A 419 -46.11 -21.01 -68.52
C THR A 419 -46.58 -21.17 -69.96
N ASN A 420 -45.97 -22.03 -70.79
CA ASN A 420 -46.42 -22.31 -72.17
C ASN A 420 -47.70 -23.15 -72.24
N LEU A 421 -48.09 -23.79 -71.15
CA LEU A 421 -49.34 -24.52 -71.05
C LEU A 421 -50.53 -23.55 -71.01
N ALA A 422 -51.75 -24.01 -71.35
CA ALA A 422 -52.95 -23.17 -71.51
C ALA A 422 -53.44 -22.45 -70.22
N GLY A 423 -52.71 -22.56 -69.11
CA GLY A 423 -53.01 -21.94 -67.81
C GLY A 423 -51.86 -21.06 -67.30
N ALA A 424 -52.19 -20.05 -66.50
CA ALA A 424 -51.20 -19.25 -65.78
C ALA A 424 -50.51 -20.10 -64.70
N VAL A 425 -49.23 -19.83 -64.43
CA VAL A 425 -48.55 -20.39 -63.25
C VAL A 425 -48.48 -19.30 -62.19
N ASN A 426 -49.05 -19.54 -61.01
CA ASN A 426 -48.99 -18.58 -59.91
C ASN A 426 -49.31 -19.23 -58.57
N ASN A 427 -49.04 -18.48 -57.49
CA ASN A 427 -49.39 -18.82 -56.11
C ASN A 427 -48.75 -20.12 -55.58
N HIS A 428 -47.60 -20.50 -56.14
CA HIS A 428 -46.72 -21.49 -55.52
C HIS A 428 -45.75 -20.79 -54.56
N ARG A 429 -45.28 -21.51 -53.54
CA ARG A 429 -44.42 -20.98 -52.49
C ARG A 429 -43.30 -21.96 -52.23
N PHE A 430 -42.08 -21.54 -52.51
CA PHE A 430 -40.90 -22.16 -51.94
C PHE A 430 -40.54 -21.37 -50.68
N TYR A 431 -40.66 -21.97 -49.50
CA TYR A 431 -40.67 -21.20 -48.25
C TYR A 431 -39.98 -21.91 -47.10
N GLN A 432 -39.62 -21.10 -46.09
CA GLN A 432 -39.17 -21.54 -44.79
C GLN A 432 -39.93 -20.77 -43.71
N ILE A 433 -40.21 -21.44 -42.61
CA ILE A 433 -40.83 -20.87 -41.41
C ILE A 433 -39.77 -20.87 -40.32
N ILE A 434 -39.46 -19.69 -39.80
CA ILE A 434 -38.34 -19.47 -38.92
C ILE A 434 -38.88 -19.06 -37.55
N PRO A 435 -38.65 -19.86 -36.49
CA PRO A 435 -39.01 -19.45 -35.12
C PRO A 435 -38.26 -18.17 -34.73
N VAL A 436 -39.00 -17.18 -34.22
CA VAL A 436 -38.47 -15.88 -33.80
C VAL A 436 -39.10 -15.43 -32.49
N THR A 437 -38.39 -14.61 -31.72
CA THR A 437 -38.89 -13.97 -30.51
C THR A 437 -39.63 -12.69 -30.87
N VAL A 438 -40.92 -12.60 -30.50
CA VAL A 438 -41.73 -11.39 -30.75
C VAL A 438 -41.09 -10.18 -30.07
N GLY A 439 -40.94 -9.08 -30.82
CA GLY A 439 -40.28 -7.86 -30.37
C GLY A 439 -38.82 -7.72 -30.81
N ASN A 440 -38.13 -8.82 -31.11
CA ASN A 440 -36.74 -8.80 -31.55
C ASN A 440 -36.61 -8.42 -33.04
N ASN A 441 -35.45 -7.90 -33.42
CA ASN A 441 -35.15 -7.53 -34.80
C ASN A 441 -34.44 -8.69 -35.51
N TYR A 442 -34.75 -8.90 -36.78
CA TYR A 442 -34.18 -9.96 -37.61
C TYR A 442 -33.75 -9.40 -38.97
N LYS A 443 -32.50 -9.66 -39.35
CA LYS A 443 -31.95 -9.29 -40.65
C LYS A 443 -32.10 -10.44 -41.63
N PHE A 444 -32.82 -10.22 -42.73
CA PHE A 444 -32.93 -11.19 -43.82
C PHE A 444 -32.21 -10.70 -45.08
N VAL A 445 -31.25 -11.49 -45.56
CA VAL A 445 -30.47 -11.22 -46.77
C VAL A 445 -30.48 -12.45 -47.68
N GLY A 446 -30.19 -12.24 -48.96
CA GLY A 446 -30.18 -13.30 -49.95
C GLY A 446 -29.68 -12.84 -51.31
N LYS A 447 -29.28 -13.79 -52.14
CA LYS A 447 -28.96 -13.56 -53.55
C LYS A 447 -29.88 -14.37 -54.45
N TRP A 448 -30.13 -13.82 -55.63
CA TRP A 448 -30.90 -14.50 -56.65
C TRP A 448 -30.38 -14.22 -58.06
N LYS A 449 -30.70 -15.12 -58.97
CA LYS A 449 -30.57 -14.91 -60.41
C LYS A 449 -31.68 -15.64 -61.15
N GLY A 450 -31.91 -15.36 -62.42
CA GLY A 450 -32.97 -16.07 -63.12
C GLY A 450 -33.19 -15.65 -64.56
N SER A 451 -34.17 -16.31 -65.16
CA SER A 451 -34.64 -16.05 -66.52
C SER A 451 -36.16 -16.00 -66.50
N LEU A 452 -36.72 -14.83 -66.84
CA LEU A 452 -38.17 -14.61 -66.93
C LEU A 452 -38.69 -14.70 -68.36
N TRP A 453 -37.88 -15.20 -69.32
CA TRP A 453 -38.27 -15.37 -70.72
C TRP A 453 -37.43 -16.43 -71.43
N ASP A 454 -38.08 -17.31 -72.19
CA ASP A 454 -37.43 -18.39 -72.96
C ASP A 454 -37.17 -18.05 -74.43
N GLY A 455 -37.46 -16.83 -74.86
CA GLY A 455 -37.30 -16.38 -76.25
C GLY A 455 -38.37 -16.87 -77.23
N LYS A 456 -39.33 -17.72 -76.80
CA LYS A 456 -40.29 -18.43 -77.69
C LYS A 456 -41.76 -18.04 -77.49
N ALA A 457 -42.07 -17.34 -76.40
CA ALA A 457 -43.44 -17.08 -75.96
C ALA A 457 -44.20 -15.97 -76.73
N SER A 458 -45.53 -16.09 -76.80
CA SER A 458 -46.45 -15.08 -77.37
C SER A 458 -46.88 -14.07 -76.31
N VAL A 459 -46.04 -13.03 -76.13
CA VAL A 459 -46.31 -11.73 -75.46
C VAL A 459 -47.23 -11.80 -74.23
N LYS A 460 -46.70 -12.19 -73.05
CA LYS A 460 -47.34 -11.93 -71.74
C LYS A 460 -46.32 -11.70 -70.62
N ARG A 461 -46.84 -11.49 -69.39
CA ARG A 461 -46.12 -11.04 -68.19
C ARG A 461 -45.67 -12.22 -67.32
N ASN A 462 -44.41 -12.22 -66.93
CA ASN A 462 -43.80 -13.16 -65.96
C ASN A 462 -43.20 -12.38 -64.77
N TRP A 463 -43.02 -13.05 -63.63
CA TRP A 463 -42.49 -12.46 -62.41
C TRP A 463 -41.71 -13.46 -61.55
N ALA A 464 -40.79 -12.91 -60.77
CA ALA A 464 -40.17 -13.53 -59.62
C ALA A 464 -40.42 -12.63 -58.40
N GLU A 465 -40.81 -13.21 -57.27
CA GLU A 465 -41.29 -12.49 -56.11
C GLU A 465 -40.76 -13.12 -54.82
N VAL A 466 -40.42 -12.27 -53.86
CA VAL A 466 -40.02 -12.65 -52.50
C VAL A 466 -40.97 -12.00 -51.52
N PHE A 467 -41.58 -12.83 -50.70
CA PHE A 467 -42.47 -12.40 -49.65
C PHE A 467 -41.81 -12.59 -48.29
N VAL A 468 -41.96 -11.57 -47.44
CA VAL A 468 -41.50 -11.59 -46.05
C VAL A 468 -42.69 -11.22 -45.17
N GLY A 469 -42.91 -11.96 -44.09
CA GLY A 469 -43.97 -11.70 -43.14
C GLY A 469 -43.77 -12.39 -41.81
N PHE A 470 -44.76 -12.24 -40.93
CA PHE A 470 -44.81 -12.90 -39.64
C PHE A 470 -46.15 -13.61 -39.47
N SER A 471 -46.12 -14.79 -38.86
CA SER A 471 -47.25 -15.69 -38.67
C SER A 471 -47.30 -16.20 -37.24
N THR A 472 -48.51 -16.48 -36.74
CA THR A 472 -48.71 -17.22 -35.48
C THR A 472 -48.70 -18.73 -35.68
N ASP A 473 -48.83 -19.19 -36.94
CA ASP A 473 -48.97 -20.59 -37.30
C ASP A 473 -47.70 -21.12 -37.96
N THR A 474 -47.38 -22.39 -37.69
CA THR A 474 -46.32 -23.18 -38.35
C THR A 474 -46.72 -23.69 -39.75
N THR A 475 -47.86 -23.23 -40.27
CA THR A 475 -48.30 -23.47 -41.65
C THR A 475 -49.05 -22.21 -42.11
N PRO A 476 -48.33 -21.20 -42.67
CA PRO A 476 -48.87 -19.87 -42.85
C PRO A 476 -50.03 -19.85 -43.85
N SER A 477 -51.20 -19.39 -43.40
CA SER A 477 -52.28 -19.01 -44.31
C SER A 477 -52.05 -17.64 -44.95
N THR A 478 -51.19 -16.81 -44.34
CA THR A 478 -50.74 -15.50 -44.82
C THR A 478 -49.25 -15.54 -45.12
N TRP A 479 -48.87 -15.19 -46.35
CA TRP A 479 -47.50 -15.31 -46.86
C TRP A 479 -46.65 -14.05 -46.67
N GLY A 480 -47.12 -13.09 -45.88
CA GLY A 480 -46.50 -11.77 -45.78
C GLY A 480 -46.76 -10.91 -47.02
N SER A 481 -45.93 -9.88 -47.18
CA SER A 481 -46.01 -8.97 -48.31
C SER A 481 -44.88 -9.20 -49.30
N ASN A 482 -45.15 -8.96 -50.58
CA ASN A 482 -44.14 -9.01 -51.63
C ASN A 482 -43.22 -7.80 -51.53
N TYR A 483 -42.01 -8.00 -51.02
CA TYR A 483 -41.05 -6.94 -50.75
C TYR A 483 -39.95 -6.83 -51.80
N TYR A 484 -39.64 -7.92 -52.52
CA TYR A 484 -38.65 -7.93 -53.60
C TYR A 484 -39.26 -8.58 -54.84
N LYS A 485 -39.12 -7.92 -56.00
CA LYS A 485 -39.80 -8.36 -57.22
C LYS A 485 -39.03 -8.01 -58.48
N LYS A 486 -38.98 -8.97 -59.40
CA LYS A 486 -38.69 -8.73 -60.81
C LYS A 486 -39.89 -9.07 -61.65
N ARG A 487 -40.10 -8.29 -62.72
CA ARG A 487 -41.18 -8.51 -63.66
C ARG A 487 -40.69 -8.29 -65.08
N PHE A 488 -41.00 -9.25 -65.94
CA PHE A 488 -40.78 -9.13 -67.38
C PHE A 488 -42.10 -9.04 -68.12
N VAL A 489 -42.19 -8.13 -69.08
CA VAL A 489 -43.31 -8.01 -70.02
C VAL A 489 -42.72 -7.79 -71.41
N ALA A 490 -42.86 -8.78 -72.28
CA ALA A 490 -42.63 -8.56 -73.70
C ALA A 490 -43.71 -7.57 -74.20
N ILE A 491 -43.32 -6.44 -74.78
CA ILE A 491 -44.22 -5.54 -75.53
C ILE A 491 -43.65 -5.50 -76.95
N GLY A 492 -44.52 -5.60 -77.97
CA GLY A 492 -44.11 -5.35 -79.35
C GLY A 492 -43.41 -3.99 -79.45
N ASN A 493 -42.09 -4.00 -79.70
CA ASN A 493 -41.17 -2.86 -79.74
C ASN A 493 -40.90 -2.10 -78.42
N GLY A 494 -40.39 -2.80 -77.39
CA GLY A 494 -39.69 -2.18 -76.26
C GLY A 494 -40.26 -2.62 -74.92
N GLY A 495 -39.81 -3.79 -74.43
CA GLY A 495 -40.25 -4.33 -73.14
C GLY A 495 -40.03 -3.31 -72.03
N ASN A 496 -41.10 -2.95 -71.30
CA ASN A 496 -40.98 -2.07 -70.16
C ASN A 496 -40.61 -2.93 -68.94
N ILE A 497 -39.34 -2.84 -68.61
CA ILE A 497 -38.69 -3.49 -67.50
C ILE A 497 -39.02 -2.67 -66.25
N ASN A 498 -39.68 -3.28 -65.27
CA ASN A 498 -39.52 -2.85 -63.89
C ASN A 498 -38.59 -3.89 -63.25
N PHE A 499 -37.34 -3.50 -63.04
CA PHE A 499 -36.31 -4.18 -62.22
C PHE A 499 -35.42 -5.28 -62.86
N SER A 500 -35.35 -5.48 -64.19
CA SER A 500 -34.35 -6.39 -64.86
C SER A 500 -33.54 -5.69 -65.96
N SER A 501 -32.24 -5.43 -65.77
CA SER A 501 -31.42 -4.62 -66.70
C SER A 501 -31.30 -5.17 -68.14
N ALA A 502 -31.69 -6.43 -68.40
CA ALA A 502 -31.53 -7.05 -69.71
C ALA A 502 -32.84 -7.09 -70.52
N SER A 503 -32.75 -6.77 -71.81
CA SER A 503 -33.85 -6.81 -72.79
C SER A 503 -34.39 -8.21 -73.09
N ASP A 504 -33.70 -9.25 -72.59
CA ASP A 504 -33.98 -10.66 -72.81
C ASP A 504 -34.61 -11.35 -71.57
N GLY A 505 -34.99 -10.58 -70.54
CA GLY A 505 -35.63 -11.13 -69.34
C GLY A 505 -34.71 -11.92 -68.42
N ASN A 506 -33.40 -11.94 -68.69
CA ASN A 506 -32.40 -12.57 -67.83
C ASN A 506 -31.88 -11.57 -66.78
N PHE A 507 -31.50 -12.08 -65.61
CA PHE A 507 -30.78 -11.33 -64.59
C PHE A 507 -29.73 -12.23 -63.95
N ASP A 508 -28.52 -11.68 -63.79
CA ASP A 508 -27.42 -12.39 -63.15
C ASP A 508 -27.50 -12.27 -61.63
N TRP A 509 -26.57 -12.92 -60.92
CA TRP A 509 -26.50 -12.89 -59.46
C TRP A 509 -26.45 -11.47 -58.90
N GLU A 510 -27.45 -11.14 -58.09
CA GLU A 510 -27.56 -9.89 -57.36
C GLU A 510 -28.17 -10.13 -55.97
N ASP A 511 -28.00 -9.18 -55.06
CA ASP A 511 -28.69 -9.19 -53.77
C ASP A 511 -30.19 -8.93 -53.97
N LEU A 512 -31.04 -9.55 -53.15
CA LEU A 512 -32.50 -9.33 -53.19
C LEU A 512 -32.86 -7.84 -53.08
N SER A 513 -32.09 -7.10 -52.26
CA SER A 513 -32.24 -5.66 -52.04
C SER A 513 -32.00 -4.79 -53.27
N ALA A 514 -31.37 -5.32 -54.33
CA ALA A 514 -31.21 -4.63 -55.60
C ALA A 514 -32.53 -4.50 -56.39
N SER A 515 -33.55 -5.28 -56.02
CA SER A 515 -34.85 -5.31 -56.70
C SER A 515 -36.02 -5.12 -55.72
N PRO A 516 -36.08 -3.98 -55.01
CA PRO A 516 -37.15 -3.69 -54.07
C PRO A 516 -38.48 -3.51 -54.80
N ASN A 517 -39.55 -4.04 -54.22
CA ASN A 517 -40.89 -3.68 -54.66
C ASN A 517 -41.16 -2.20 -54.29
N THR A 518 -42.00 -1.53 -55.08
CA THR A 518 -42.38 -0.13 -54.87
C THR A 518 -43.57 0.03 -53.93
N SER A 519 -44.31 -1.06 -53.70
CA SER A 519 -45.43 -1.09 -52.77
C SER A 519 -45.74 -2.55 -52.35
N PRO A 520 -45.48 -2.95 -51.09
CA PRO A 520 -44.77 -2.16 -50.08
C PRO A 520 -43.27 -2.05 -50.38
N ILE A 521 -42.64 -1.00 -49.83
CA ILE A 521 -41.20 -0.78 -49.89
C ILE A 521 -40.54 -1.59 -48.75
N PRO A 522 -39.50 -2.40 -49.01
CA PRO A 522 -38.78 -3.10 -47.95
C PRO A 522 -38.02 -2.15 -47.03
N PRO A 523 -37.72 -2.53 -45.77
CA PRO A 523 -36.79 -1.80 -44.92
C PRO A 523 -35.44 -1.62 -45.60
N ALA A 524 -34.87 -0.41 -45.55
CA ALA A 524 -33.60 -0.09 -46.23
C ALA A 524 -32.42 -0.94 -45.72
N THR A 525 -32.43 -1.31 -44.44
CA THR A 525 -31.43 -2.16 -43.79
C THR A 525 -31.69 -3.65 -43.95
N ALA A 526 -32.82 -4.03 -44.55
CA ALA A 526 -33.34 -5.41 -44.54
C ALA A 526 -33.44 -5.98 -43.11
N VAL A 527 -33.90 -5.16 -42.16
CA VAL A 527 -34.16 -5.54 -40.77
C VAL A 527 -35.66 -5.46 -40.51
N TRP A 528 -36.23 -6.51 -39.95
CA TRP A 528 -37.65 -6.62 -39.63
C TRP A 528 -37.83 -6.89 -38.14
N LYS A 529 -38.74 -6.14 -37.51
CA LYS A 529 -39.17 -6.40 -36.13
C LYS A 529 -40.19 -7.53 -36.12
N ALA A 530 -39.94 -8.58 -35.34
CA ALA A 530 -40.85 -9.71 -35.21
C ALA A 530 -42.17 -9.28 -34.57
N THR A 531 -43.26 -9.45 -35.31
CA THR A 531 -44.64 -9.14 -34.85
C THR A 531 -45.44 -10.38 -34.48
N ALA A 532 -44.91 -11.57 -34.76
CA ALA A 532 -45.50 -12.87 -34.45
C ALA A 532 -44.36 -13.91 -34.26
N PRO A 533 -44.62 -15.09 -33.66
CA PRO A 533 -43.58 -16.04 -33.25
C PRO A 533 -42.87 -16.77 -34.40
N TYR A 534 -43.34 -16.60 -35.64
CA TYR A 534 -42.71 -17.18 -36.81
C TYR A 534 -42.49 -16.13 -37.89
N MET A 535 -41.26 -15.99 -38.38
CA MET A 535 -40.96 -15.27 -39.61
C MET A 535 -41.16 -16.20 -40.80
N VAL A 536 -41.89 -15.73 -41.81
CA VAL A 536 -42.20 -16.49 -43.03
C VAL A 536 -41.48 -15.83 -44.19
N ILE A 537 -40.60 -16.59 -44.84
CA ILE A 537 -39.91 -16.17 -46.07
C ILE A 537 -40.37 -17.11 -47.17
N SER A 538 -40.90 -16.55 -48.25
CA SER A 538 -41.35 -17.37 -49.38
C SER A 538 -41.03 -16.75 -50.73
N PHE A 539 -40.79 -17.62 -51.69
CA PHE A 539 -40.42 -17.30 -53.06
C PHE A 539 -41.48 -17.82 -54.02
N ASN A 540 -41.81 -17.02 -55.03
CA ASN A 540 -42.77 -17.37 -56.07
C ASN A 540 -42.18 -16.99 -57.43
N ILE A 541 -42.27 -17.91 -58.39
CA ILE A 541 -42.13 -17.59 -59.80
C ILE A 541 -43.42 -17.92 -60.52
N GLY A 542 -43.80 -17.06 -61.45
CA GLY A 542 -45.08 -17.22 -62.12
C GLY A 542 -45.20 -16.35 -63.37
N GLY A 543 -46.29 -16.56 -64.08
CA GLY A 543 -46.57 -15.87 -65.31
C GLY A 543 -47.93 -16.21 -65.89
N ASN A 544 -48.36 -15.40 -66.83
CA ASN A 544 -49.58 -15.63 -67.57
C ASN A 544 -49.42 -16.80 -68.56
N ALA A 545 -50.53 -17.47 -68.90
CA ALA A 545 -50.55 -18.54 -69.91
C ALA A 545 -49.92 -18.08 -71.25
N ASN A 546 -49.09 -18.92 -71.85
CA ASN A 546 -48.24 -18.65 -73.02
C ASN A 546 -47.08 -17.67 -72.77
N GLY A 547 -46.57 -17.58 -71.54
CA GLY A 547 -45.49 -16.67 -71.13
C GLY A 547 -44.06 -17.22 -71.31
N GLY A 548 -43.90 -18.51 -71.59
CA GLY A 548 -42.60 -19.17 -71.72
C GLY A 548 -42.16 -19.96 -70.49
N ALA A 549 -41.09 -20.73 -70.64
CA ALA A 549 -40.38 -21.33 -69.51
C ALA A 549 -39.61 -20.24 -68.73
N ILE A 550 -39.68 -20.30 -67.40
CA ILE A 550 -39.01 -19.35 -66.50
C ILE A 550 -38.29 -20.08 -65.38
N SER A 551 -37.26 -19.46 -64.83
CA SER A 551 -36.50 -20.01 -63.71
C SER A 551 -35.89 -18.95 -62.81
N MET A 552 -35.60 -19.37 -61.57
CA MET A 552 -34.90 -18.58 -60.56
C MET A 552 -33.98 -19.49 -59.75
N ASN A 553 -32.74 -19.06 -59.54
CA ASN A 553 -31.83 -19.64 -58.57
C ASN A 553 -31.78 -18.74 -57.33
N LEU A 554 -31.77 -19.36 -56.16
CA LEU A 554 -31.62 -18.69 -54.87
C LEU A 554 -30.37 -19.21 -54.18
N ASP A 555 -29.62 -18.33 -53.51
CA ASP A 555 -28.41 -18.68 -52.77
C ASP A 555 -28.09 -17.63 -51.68
N ASN A 556 -27.20 -17.97 -50.74
CA ASN A 556 -26.77 -17.10 -49.64
C ASN A 556 -27.94 -16.49 -48.84
N LEU A 557 -29.02 -17.25 -48.68
CA LEU A 557 -30.16 -16.83 -47.86
C LEU A 557 -29.76 -16.90 -46.39
N SER A 558 -29.97 -15.82 -45.65
CA SER A 558 -29.69 -15.81 -44.22
C SER A 558 -30.68 -14.97 -43.43
N VAL A 559 -31.09 -15.51 -42.27
CA VAL A 559 -31.82 -14.79 -41.23
C VAL A 559 -31.00 -14.81 -39.96
N VAL A 560 -30.67 -13.63 -39.46
CA VAL A 560 -29.88 -13.44 -38.25
C VAL A 560 -30.69 -12.56 -37.29
N GLU A 561 -30.84 -13.01 -36.06
CA GLU A 561 -31.39 -12.16 -34.99
C GLU A 561 -30.38 -11.08 -34.63
N CYS A 562 -30.84 -9.85 -34.54
CA CYS A 562 -30.00 -8.73 -34.15
C CYS A 562 -29.80 -8.80 -32.64
N SER A 563 -28.54 -8.81 -32.18
CA SER A 563 -28.24 -8.82 -30.73
C SER A 563 -28.75 -7.51 -30.12
N PRO A 564 -29.80 -7.54 -29.27
CA PRO A 564 -30.53 -6.33 -28.90
C PRO A 564 -29.79 -5.44 -27.90
N THR A 565 -28.77 -5.96 -27.21
CA THR A 565 -28.11 -5.26 -26.10
C THR A 565 -26.93 -4.39 -26.50
N ALA A 566 -26.30 -4.62 -27.66
CA ALA A 566 -25.09 -3.87 -28.08
C ALA A 566 -25.22 -3.19 -29.45
N ASP A 567 -26.27 -3.48 -30.22
CA ASP A 567 -26.60 -2.83 -31.50
C ASP A 567 -27.44 -1.57 -31.23
N LEU A 568 -26.79 -0.51 -30.75
CA LEU A 568 -27.42 0.76 -30.37
C LEU A 568 -28.01 1.51 -31.57
N ASN A 569 -27.51 1.26 -32.79
CA ASN A 569 -28.00 1.91 -34.00
C ASN A 569 -29.04 1.07 -34.80
N ALA A 570 -29.32 -0.15 -34.34
CA ALA A 570 -30.30 -1.09 -34.88
C ALA A 570 -30.06 -1.52 -36.35
N ASP A 571 -28.79 -1.63 -36.79
CA ASP A 571 -28.43 -2.14 -38.13
C ASP A 571 -27.99 -3.62 -38.15
N CYS A 572 -28.08 -4.26 -36.98
CA CYS A 572 -27.76 -5.66 -36.70
C CYS A 572 -26.29 -6.01 -36.91
N ILE A 573 -25.42 -5.01 -36.83
CA ILE A 573 -23.98 -5.14 -36.87
C ILE A 573 -23.43 -4.34 -35.69
N ILE A 574 -22.70 -4.99 -34.79
CA ILE A 574 -21.96 -4.27 -33.77
C ILE A 574 -20.70 -3.72 -34.44
N ASP A 575 -20.66 -2.41 -34.70
CA ASP A 575 -19.55 -1.72 -35.33
C ASP A 575 -19.27 -0.34 -34.71
N PHE A 576 -18.40 0.44 -35.36
CA PHE A 576 -18.03 1.78 -34.86
C PHE A 576 -19.20 2.77 -34.78
N LYS A 577 -20.34 2.50 -35.43
CA LYS A 577 -21.53 3.34 -35.34
C LYS A 577 -22.25 3.15 -34.00
N ASP A 578 -22.19 1.98 -33.38
CA ASP A 578 -22.73 1.78 -32.02
C ASP A 578 -21.89 2.50 -31.00
N ILE A 579 -20.56 2.47 -31.17
CA ILE A 579 -19.64 3.28 -30.36
C ILE A 579 -19.88 4.77 -30.57
N ALA A 580 -20.29 5.20 -31.76
CA ALA A 580 -20.64 6.60 -31.97
C ALA A 580 -21.88 7.03 -31.15
N VAL A 581 -22.83 6.12 -30.87
CA VAL A 581 -23.96 6.39 -29.97
C VAL A 581 -23.48 6.53 -28.52
N ILE A 582 -22.62 5.63 -28.04
CA ILE A 582 -21.93 5.79 -26.74
C ILE A 582 -21.21 7.14 -26.69
N ALA A 583 -20.42 7.48 -27.70
CA ALA A 583 -19.63 8.70 -27.68
C ALA A 583 -20.49 9.98 -27.57
N ASP A 584 -21.70 9.99 -28.11
CA ASP A 584 -22.64 11.12 -28.01
C ASP A 584 -23.21 11.28 -26.59
N GLU A 585 -23.35 10.17 -25.86
CA GLU A 585 -23.87 10.12 -24.49
C GLU A 585 -22.74 10.07 -23.44
N TRP A 586 -21.46 10.22 -23.84
CA TRP A 586 -20.28 10.09 -22.96
C TRP A 586 -20.34 11.00 -21.75
N LEU A 587 -20.22 10.39 -20.56
CA LEU A 587 -20.30 11.05 -19.25
C LEU A 587 -21.65 11.69 -18.94
N THR A 588 -22.72 11.27 -19.63
CA THR A 588 -24.06 11.61 -19.19
C THR A 588 -24.39 10.82 -17.92
N CYS A 589 -24.98 11.52 -16.94
CA CYS A 589 -25.40 10.94 -15.68
C CYS A 589 -26.78 11.45 -15.31
N ASN A 590 -27.63 10.50 -14.95
CA ASN A 590 -29.04 10.63 -14.66
C ASN A 590 -29.35 10.10 -13.24
N ARG A 591 -28.36 10.07 -12.34
CA ARG A 591 -28.58 9.76 -10.92
C ARG A 591 -29.31 10.90 -10.22
N ASN A 592 -30.18 10.54 -9.28
CA ASN A 592 -30.74 11.43 -8.29
C ASN A 592 -30.30 10.98 -6.88
N PRO A 593 -29.57 11.83 -6.12
CA PRO A 593 -29.19 13.21 -6.48
C PRO A 593 -27.99 13.26 -7.44
N ALA A 594 -27.92 14.33 -8.25
CA ALA A 594 -26.99 14.41 -9.39
C ALA A 594 -25.53 14.71 -9.00
N ASP A 595 -25.29 15.15 -7.77
CA ASP A 595 -23.96 15.33 -7.18
C ASP A 595 -23.27 14.01 -6.84
N GLU A 596 -23.99 12.88 -6.91
CA GLU A 596 -23.48 11.51 -6.73
C GLU A 596 -23.01 10.87 -8.05
N CYS A 597 -22.93 11.67 -9.13
CA CYS A 597 -22.36 11.26 -10.40
C CYS A 597 -20.82 11.28 -10.34
N TRP A 598 -20.16 10.24 -10.86
CA TRP A 598 -18.70 10.17 -11.03
C TRP A 598 -17.86 10.26 -9.74
N GLN A 599 -18.41 9.82 -8.59
CA GLN A 599 -17.72 9.80 -7.28
C GLN A 599 -16.81 8.59 -7.08
#